data_AF-A0A935P6N5-F1
#
_entry.id   AF-A0A935P6N5-F1
#
_cell.length_a   1.000
_cell.length_b   1.000
_cell.length_c   1.000
_cell.angle_alpha   90.00
_cell.angle_beta   90.00
_cell.angle_gamma   90.00
#
_symmetry.space_group_name_H-M   'P 1'
#
loop_
_entity.id
_entity.type
_entity.pdbx_description
1 polymer ?
#
loop_
_entity_poly.entity_id
_entity_poly.type
_entity_poly.pdbx_seq_one_letter_code
_entity_poly.pdbx_strand_id
1 'polypeptide(L)'
;MPDRGACRPPPSPAGSFTVNGPSDSSRSPPPASWCWSAASPWAWSATRCASYGIDLTGASNVLNVPALSAGKPFTPVSKRLILDFETLKDILGGIANLECLIFGPKLANGHDSLVVVADDNFPTADSATDRNQFLVFEVIP
;
A
#
# COMPACT_ATOMS: atom_id res chain seq x y z
N MET A 1 -4.34 37.86 -11.27
CA MET A 1 -4.07 36.44 -11.56
C MET A 1 -3.25 35.89 -10.41
N PRO A 2 -3.75 35.01 -9.53
CA PRO A 2 -2.92 34.41 -8.50
C PRO A 2 -2.28 33.12 -9.00
N ASP A 3 -1.07 32.92 -8.48
CA ASP A 3 -0.04 31.98 -8.85
C ASP A 3 -0.48 30.51 -8.78
N ARG A 4 -0.24 29.76 -9.84
CA ARG A 4 -0.53 28.32 -9.92
C ARG A 4 0.68 27.55 -9.43
N GLY A 5 0.45 26.64 -8.49
CA GLY A 5 1.27 25.43 -8.34
C GLY A 5 2.37 25.51 -7.30
N ALA A 6 2.03 25.19 -6.05
CA ALA A 6 3.00 24.58 -5.17
C ALA A 6 3.32 23.19 -5.73
N CYS A 7 4.35 23.13 -6.58
CA CYS A 7 4.95 21.88 -7.05
C CYS A 7 5.43 21.10 -5.81
N ARG A 8 5.16 19.79 -5.78
CA ARG A 8 5.68 18.86 -4.77
C ARG A 8 7.18 19.13 -4.54
N PRO A 9 7.68 19.06 -3.29
CA PRO A 9 9.10 19.19 -3.03
C PRO A 9 9.85 18.15 -3.86
N PRO A 10 10.96 18.53 -4.50
CA PRO A 10 11.72 17.61 -5.33
C PRO A 10 12.22 16.43 -4.48
N PRO A 11 12.40 15.26 -5.12
CA PRO A 11 13.00 14.09 -4.47
C PRO A 11 14.33 14.45 -3.79
N SER A 12 14.56 13.97 -2.58
CA SER A 12 15.81 14.20 -1.84
C SER A 12 16.46 12.84 -1.53
N PRO A 13 17.58 12.49 -2.18
CA PRO A 13 18.39 13.31 -3.09
C PRO A 13 17.79 13.50 -4.49
N ALA A 14 18.18 14.58 -5.17
CA ALA A 14 17.71 14.91 -6.52
C ALA A 14 18.04 13.80 -7.54
N GLY A 15 17.05 13.38 -8.33
CA GLY A 15 17.14 12.25 -9.25
C GLY A 15 16.52 10.95 -8.72
N SER A 16 16.11 10.91 -7.43
CA SER A 16 15.28 9.82 -6.89
C SER A 16 13.81 10.01 -7.30
N PHE A 17 12.97 8.98 -7.17
CA PHE A 17 11.52 9.17 -7.25
C PHE A 17 10.96 9.52 -5.88
N THR A 18 9.74 10.05 -5.86
CA THR A 18 9.01 10.28 -4.61
C THR A 18 8.60 8.93 -4.00
N VAL A 19 8.66 8.81 -2.66
CA VAL A 19 8.06 7.67 -1.94
C VAL A 19 6.59 7.61 -2.32
N ASN A 20 6.16 6.48 -2.91
CA ASN A 20 4.76 6.25 -3.20
C ASN A 20 4.03 6.01 -1.87
N GLY A 21 2.87 6.66 -1.74
CA GLY A 21 2.00 6.49 -0.58
C GLY A 21 1.27 5.15 -0.60
N PRO A 22 0.18 4.98 0.17
CA PRO A 22 -0.66 3.79 0.04
C PRO A 22 -1.12 3.61 -1.41
N SER A 23 -0.94 2.40 -1.93
CA SER A 23 -1.26 2.08 -3.32
C SER A 23 -2.68 1.52 -3.48
N ASP A 24 -3.23 0.87 -2.45
CA ASP A 24 -4.62 0.36 -2.46
C ASP A 24 -5.15 0.19 -1.01
N SER A 25 -6.47 0.17 -0.85
CA SER A 25 -7.17 -0.02 0.43
C SER A 25 -8.43 -0.85 0.26
N SER A 26 -8.65 -1.84 1.13
CA SER A 26 -9.81 -2.72 1.06
C SER A 26 -10.52 -2.86 2.41
N ARG A 27 -11.85 -2.94 2.37
CA ARG A 27 -12.68 -2.93 3.57
C ARG A 27 -13.00 -4.36 4.02
N SER A 28 -12.63 -4.68 5.26
CA SER A 28 -13.17 -5.83 6.01
C SER A 28 -14.52 -5.48 6.63
N PRO A 29 -15.37 -6.46 6.98
CA PRO A 29 -16.52 -6.21 7.85
C PRO A 29 -16.07 -5.46 9.13
N PRO A 30 -16.89 -4.53 9.65
CA PRO A 30 -16.54 -3.70 10.81
C PRO A 30 -16.19 -4.54 12.05
N PRO A 31 -15.32 -4.03 12.97
CA PRO A 31 -14.84 -2.65 13.05
C PRO A 31 -13.52 -2.35 12.32
N ALA A 32 -12.86 -3.36 11.75
CA ALA A 32 -11.52 -3.19 11.16
C ALA A 32 -11.58 -2.88 9.66
N SER A 33 -10.72 -1.97 9.21
CA SER A 33 -10.43 -1.74 7.79
C SER A 33 -8.96 -2.08 7.52
N TRP A 34 -8.64 -2.61 6.35
CA TRP A 34 -7.26 -2.93 6.00
C TRP A 34 -6.77 -1.86 5.01
N CYS A 35 -5.57 -1.34 5.25
CA CYS A 35 -4.96 -0.35 4.37
C CYS A 35 -3.58 -0.83 4.03
N TRP A 36 -3.29 -0.90 2.75
CA TRP A 36 -2.01 -1.40 2.28
C TRP A 36 -1.12 -0.25 1.81
N SER A 37 0.17 -0.44 2.01
CA SER A 37 1.19 0.50 1.60
C SER A 37 2.30 -0.28 0.91
N ALA A 38 2.33 -0.21 -0.41
CA ALA A 38 3.59 -0.42 -1.14
C ALA A 38 4.47 0.80 -0.90
N ALA A 39 5.76 0.57 -0.64
CA ALA A 39 6.76 1.61 -0.65
C ALA A 39 7.94 1.11 -1.47
N SER A 40 8.11 1.61 -2.68
CA SER A 40 9.28 1.31 -3.50
C SER A 40 10.37 2.34 -3.20
N PRO A 41 11.47 1.99 -2.50
CA PRO A 41 12.61 2.89 -2.38
C PRO A 41 13.44 2.81 -3.67
N TRP A 42 13.39 3.88 -4.47
CA TRP A 42 14.07 3.99 -5.77
C TRP A 42 15.61 4.16 -5.69
N ALA A 43 16.27 3.56 -4.70
CA ALA A 43 17.72 3.65 -4.54
C ALA A 43 18.44 2.29 -4.40
N TRP A 44 17.72 1.17 -4.32
CA TRP A 44 18.31 -0.17 -4.34
C TRP A 44 17.28 -1.18 -4.82
N SER A 45 17.26 -1.45 -6.12
CA SER A 45 16.93 -2.73 -6.80
C SER A 45 15.76 -3.63 -6.30
N ALA A 46 14.90 -3.20 -5.38
CA ALA A 46 13.80 -4.01 -4.85
C ALA A 46 12.70 -3.15 -4.22
N THR A 47 11.47 -3.30 -4.72
CA THR A 47 10.25 -2.84 -4.03
C THR A 47 10.13 -3.53 -2.67
N ARG A 48 9.79 -2.77 -1.63
CA ARG A 48 9.37 -3.31 -0.33
C ARG A 48 7.87 -3.16 -0.18
N CYS A 49 7.18 -4.28 0.02
CA CYS A 49 5.74 -4.28 0.23
C CYS A 49 5.42 -4.60 1.70
N ALA A 50 4.47 -3.87 2.28
CA ALA A 50 3.97 -4.15 3.62
C ALA A 50 2.46 -3.93 3.70
N SER A 51 1.73 -4.84 4.34
CA SER A 51 0.31 -4.66 4.63
C SER A 51 0.11 -4.15 6.05
N TYR A 52 -0.88 -3.26 6.22
CA TYR A 52 -1.23 -2.69 7.51
C TYR A 52 -2.72 -2.87 7.80
N GLY A 53 -3.03 -3.10 9.07
CA GLY A 53 -4.39 -2.96 9.59
C GLY A 53 -4.58 -1.52 10.04
N ILE A 54 -5.72 -0.94 9.73
CA ILE A 54 -6.07 0.41 10.20
C ILE A 54 -7.40 0.41 10.95
N ASP A 55 -7.46 1.24 11.97
CA ASP A 55 -8.69 1.53 12.68
C ASP A 55 -9.14 2.96 12.36
N LEU A 56 -10.37 3.09 11.85
CA LEU A 56 -11.01 4.37 11.56
C LEU A 56 -11.72 4.95 12.79
N THR A 57 -11.86 4.17 13.86
CA THR A 57 -12.54 4.59 15.09
C THR A 57 -11.85 5.80 15.69
N GLY A 58 -12.58 6.91 15.84
CA GLY A 58 -12.05 8.16 16.38
C GLY A 58 -11.21 8.99 15.41
N ALA A 59 -10.98 8.51 14.18
CA ALA A 59 -10.31 9.29 13.14
C ALA A 59 -11.23 10.39 12.60
N SER A 60 -10.65 11.51 12.18
CA SER A 60 -11.42 12.58 11.54
C SER A 60 -11.88 12.17 10.14
N ASN A 61 -13.15 12.40 9.83
CA ASN A 61 -13.65 12.29 8.46
C ASN A 61 -13.20 13.52 7.65
N VAL A 62 -12.37 13.30 6.64
CA VAL A 62 -11.77 14.35 5.82
C VAL A 62 -12.37 14.47 4.42
N LEU A 63 -13.48 13.78 4.12
CA LEU A 63 -14.11 13.75 2.79
C LEU A 63 -14.42 15.15 2.25
N ASN A 64 -14.81 16.08 3.13
CA ASN A 64 -15.14 17.47 2.78
C ASN A 64 -14.07 18.47 3.22
N VAL A 65 -12.85 18.01 3.53
CA VAL A 65 -11.73 18.87 3.93
C VAL A 65 -10.87 19.14 2.69
N PRO A 66 -10.83 20.38 2.18
CA PRO A 66 -10.15 20.67 0.91
C PRO A 66 -8.63 20.42 0.93
N ALA A 67 -8.02 20.56 2.10
CA ALA A 67 -6.60 20.31 2.30
C ALA A 67 -6.29 19.97 3.76
N LEU A 68 -5.44 18.96 3.97
CA LEU A 68 -4.82 18.65 5.25
C LEU A 68 -3.56 19.51 5.38
N SER A 69 -3.67 20.62 6.11
CA SER A 69 -2.56 21.52 6.37
C SER A 69 -2.01 21.31 7.78
N ALA A 70 -0.70 21.41 7.95
CA ALA A 70 -0.06 21.42 9.26
C ALA A 70 -0.74 22.47 10.18
N GLY A 71 -1.03 22.10 11.43
CA GLY A 71 -1.66 22.97 12.42
C GLY A 71 -3.19 23.01 12.42
N LYS A 72 -3.88 22.34 11.49
CA LYS A 72 -5.34 22.12 11.62
C LYS A 72 -5.63 20.91 12.51
N PRO A 73 -6.66 20.96 13.37
CA PRO A 73 -7.03 19.82 14.20
C PRO A 73 -7.67 18.73 13.34
N PHE A 74 -6.99 17.60 13.19
CA PHE A 74 -7.55 16.34 12.72
C PHE A 74 -6.88 15.19 13.47
N THR A 75 -7.63 14.11 13.68
CA THR A 75 -7.15 12.88 14.29
C THR A 75 -6.79 11.90 13.18
N PRO A 76 -5.51 11.56 13.00
CA PRO A 76 -5.11 10.55 12.02
C PRO A 76 -5.57 9.15 12.44
N VAL A 77 -5.68 8.24 11.48
CA VAL A 77 -5.89 6.81 11.74
C VAL A 77 -4.65 6.20 12.39
N SER A 78 -4.86 5.18 13.21
CA SER A 78 -3.76 4.33 13.67
C SER A 78 -3.51 3.22 12.64
N LYS A 79 -2.24 2.85 12.42
CA LYS A 79 -1.85 1.73 11.56
C LYS A 79 -0.98 0.74 12.32
N ARG A 80 -1.17 -0.55 12.07
CA ARG A 80 -0.37 -1.65 12.61
C ARG A 80 0.15 -2.51 11.46
N LEU A 81 1.45 -2.83 11.47
CA LEU A 81 2.03 -3.75 10.48
C LEU A 81 1.41 -5.15 10.66
N ILE A 82 0.98 -5.75 9.56
CA ILE A 82 0.34 -7.08 9.54
C ILE A 82 1.26 -8.09 8.90
N LEU A 83 1.77 -7.77 7.71
CA LEU A 83 2.70 -8.61 6.98
C LEU A 83 3.77 -7.73 6.32
N ASP A 84 5.02 -8.04 6.63
CA ASP A 84 6.17 -7.58 5.87
C ASP A 84 6.46 -8.62 4.78
N PHE A 85 6.24 -8.28 3.52
CA PHE A 85 6.42 -9.22 2.41
C PHE A 85 7.89 -9.57 2.17
N GLU A 86 8.83 -8.80 2.73
CA GLU A 86 10.25 -9.15 2.72
C GLU A 86 10.49 -10.52 3.37
N THR A 87 9.69 -10.87 4.38
CA THR A 87 9.75 -12.17 5.08
C THR A 87 9.38 -13.35 4.19
N LEU A 88 8.74 -13.10 3.04
CA LEU A 88 8.31 -14.12 2.09
C LEU A 88 9.23 -14.25 0.87
N LYS A 89 10.21 -13.35 0.69
CA LYS A 89 11.06 -13.32 -0.52
C LYS A 89 11.79 -14.63 -0.77
N ASP A 90 12.36 -15.22 0.27
CA ASP A 90 13.13 -16.47 0.15
C ASP A 90 12.24 -17.66 -0.25
N ILE A 91 10.98 -17.65 0.21
CA ILE A 91 10.01 -18.71 -0.07
C ILE A 91 9.43 -18.56 -1.48
N LEU A 92 9.20 -17.32 -1.92
CA LEU A 92 8.50 -17.01 -3.17
C LEU A 92 9.44 -16.70 -4.36
N GLY A 93 10.75 -16.69 -4.15
CA GLY A 93 11.71 -16.32 -5.19
C GLY A 93 11.60 -14.84 -5.57
N GLY A 94 11.34 -13.99 -4.58
CA GLY A 94 11.13 -12.55 -4.72
C GLY A 94 9.67 -12.09 -4.62
N ILE A 95 9.50 -10.78 -4.45
CA ILE A 95 8.22 -10.09 -4.39
C ILE A 95 8.23 -9.02 -5.49
N ALA A 96 7.25 -9.07 -6.38
CA ALA A 96 7.04 -8.07 -7.43
C ALA A 96 6.48 -6.77 -6.84
N ASN A 97 6.38 -5.72 -7.65
CA ASN A 97 5.66 -4.51 -7.29
C ASN A 97 4.16 -4.82 -7.15
N LEU A 98 3.72 -5.13 -5.93
CA LEU A 98 2.30 -5.35 -5.65
C LEU A 98 1.56 -4.02 -5.86
N GLU A 99 0.38 -4.04 -6.47
CA GLU A 99 -0.41 -2.87 -6.87
C GLU A 99 -1.88 -2.93 -6.45
N CYS A 100 -2.42 -4.12 -6.20
CA CYS A 100 -3.81 -4.31 -5.83
C CYS A 100 -3.97 -5.22 -4.61
N LEU A 101 -4.98 -4.90 -3.78
CA LEU A 101 -5.39 -5.68 -2.62
C LEU A 101 -6.92 -5.80 -2.59
N ILE A 102 -7.45 -7.02 -2.69
CA ILE A 102 -8.90 -7.25 -2.70
C ILE A 102 -9.29 -8.49 -1.89
N PHE A 103 -10.42 -8.42 -1.19
CA PHE A 103 -11.02 -9.62 -0.58
C PHE A 103 -11.65 -10.50 -1.66
N GLY A 104 -11.27 -11.76 -1.67
CA GLY A 104 -11.85 -12.78 -2.53
C GLY A 104 -13.05 -13.49 -1.88
N PRO A 105 -13.56 -14.55 -2.53
CA PRO A 105 -14.60 -15.41 -1.95
C PRO A 105 -14.17 -16.02 -0.61
N LYS A 106 -15.15 -16.42 0.21
CA LYS A 106 -14.88 -17.24 1.39
C LYS A 106 -14.22 -18.56 0.99
N LEU A 107 -13.18 -18.95 1.72
CA LEU A 107 -12.58 -20.28 1.60
C LEU A 107 -13.54 -21.35 2.12
N ALA A 108 -13.26 -22.62 1.82
CA ALA A 108 -14.12 -23.75 2.22
C ALA A 108 -14.33 -23.86 3.74
N ASN A 109 -13.41 -23.31 4.54
CA ASN A 109 -13.49 -23.24 6.00
C ASN A 109 -14.28 -22.01 6.51
N GLY A 110 -14.80 -21.16 5.62
CA GLY A 110 -15.57 -19.97 5.96
C GLY A 110 -14.74 -18.71 6.25
N HIS A 111 -13.41 -18.79 6.19
CA HIS A 111 -12.52 -17.64 6.35
C HIS A 111 -12.48 -16.77 5.08
N ASP A 112 -12.19 -15.49 5.25
CA ASP A 112 -11.99 -14.59 4.11
C ASP A 112 -10.69 -14.94 3.38
N SER A 113 -10.71 -14.83 2.05
CA SER A 113 -9.48 -14.81 1.25
C SER A 113 -9.08 -13.38 0.94
N LEU A 114 -7.78 -13.12 0.91
CA LEU A 114 -7.20 -11.84 0.53
C LEU A 114 -6.28 -12.08 -0.65
N VAL A 115 -6.58 -11.43 -1.77
CA VAL A 115 -5.81 -11.53 -3.01
C VAL A 115 -4.99 -10.26 -3.15
N VAL A 116 -3.68 -10.43 -3.34
CA VAL A 116 -2.72 -9.37 -3.60
C VAL A 116 -2.11 -9.60 -4.96
N VAL A 117 -2.09 -8.56 -5.79
CA VAL A 117 -1.69 -8.69 -7.20
C VAL A 117 -0.63 -7.66 -7.55
N ALA A 118 0.40 -8.11 -8.27
CA ALA A 118 1.29 -7.28 -9.08
C ALA A 118 0.93 -7.46 -10.55
N ASP A 119 1.01 -6.36 -11.30
CA ASP A 119 1.10 -6.43 -12.75
C ASP A 119 2.54 -6.80 -13.17
N ASP A 120 2.80 -6.87 -14.48
CA ASP A 120 4.12 -7.20 -14.99
C ASP A 120 5.09 -6.02 -14.97
N ASN A 121 4.61 -4.78 -14.74
CA ASN A 121 5.38 -3.55 -14.57
C ASN A 121 6.57 -3.44 -15.55
N PHE A 122 6.33 -3.78 -16.82
CA PHE A 122 7.28 -3.69 -17.94
C PHE A 122 8.73 -4.13 -17.62
N PRO A 123 8.98 -5.44 -17.40
CA PRO A 123 10.18 -5.94 -16.73
C PRO A 123 11.49 -5.73 -17.51
N THR A 124 11.40 -5.46 -18.82
CA THR A 124 12.55 -5.10 -19.65
C THR A 124 13.08 -3.69 -19.40
N ALA A 125 12.26 -2.80 -18.84
CA ALA A 125 12.60 -1.40 -18.61
C ALA A 125 12.94 -1.11 -17.14
N ASP A 126 12.28 -1.79 -16.19
CA ASP A 126 12.18 -1.28 -14.81
C ASP A 126 12.82 -2.19 -13.73
N SER A 127 12.59 -3.51 -13.74
CA SER A 127 13.18 -4.42 -12.75
C SER A 127 13.22 -5.89 -13.19
N ALA A 128 14.30 -6.59 -12.80
CA ALA A 128 14.46 -8.03 -13.03
C ALA A 128 13.51 -8.90 -12.17
N THR A 129 12.84 -8.31 -11.17
CA THR A 129 11.88 -9.03 -10.32
C THR A 129 10.44 -8.86 -10.76
N ASP A 130 10.16 -7.89 -11.63
CA ASP A 130 8.79 -7.56 -12.05
C ASP A 130 8.20 -8.69 -12.89
N ARG A 131 6.96 -9.04 -12.56
CA ARG A 131 6.21 -10.16 -13.12
C ARG A 131 4.77 -10.06 -12.64
N ASN A 132 3.84 -10.54 -13.46
CA ASN A 132 2.49 -10.83 -12.97
C ASN A 132 2.59 -11.78 -11.77
N GLN A 133 2.20 -11.33 -10.59
CA GLN A 133 2.27 -12.11 -9.35
C GLN A 133 0.93 -12.05 -8.62
N PHE A 134 0.38 -13.22 -8.31
CA PHE A 134 -0.83 -13.35 -7.50
C PHE A 134 -0.48 -14.05 -6.20
N LEU A 135 -0.71 -13.38 -5.08
CA LEU A 135 -0.57 -13.93 -3.74
C LEU A 135 -1.96 -14.04 -3.11
N VAL A 136 -2.32 -15.22 -2.64
CA VAL A 136 -3.62 -15.46 -1.99
C VAL A 136 -3.37 -15.89 -0.57
N PHE A 137 -3.94 -15.14 0.37
CA PHE A 137 -3.84 -15.40 1.80
C PHE A 137 -5.20 -15.78 2.36
N GLU A 138 -5.17 -16.67 3.34
CA GLU A 138 -6.27 -16.87 4.26
C GLU A 138 -6.19 -15.81 5.37
N VAL A 139 -7.33 -15.17 5.68
CA VAL A 139 -7.44 -14.19 6.76
C VAL A 139 -7.90 -14.90 8.02
N ILE A 140 -7.05 -14.86 9.06
CA ILE A 140 -7.35 -15.46 10.35
C ILE A 140 -8.10 -14.44 11.23
N PRO A 141 -9.27 -14.80 11.81
CA PRO A 141 -10.05 -13.94 12.70
C PRO A 141 -9.35 -13.55 14.00
#